data_AF-A0A6A3BHI9-F1
#
_entry.id   AF-A0A6A3BHI9-F1
#
_cell.length_a   1.000
_cell.length_b   1.000
_cell.length_c   1.000
_cell.angle_alpha   90.00
_cell.angle_beta   90.00
_cell.angle_gamma   90.00
#
_symmetry.space_group_name_H-M   'P 1'
#
loop_
_entity.id
_entity.type
_entity.pdbx_description
1 polymer ?
#
loop_
_entity_poly.entity_id
_entity_poly.type
_entity_poly.pdbx_seq_one_letter_code
_entity_poly.pdbx_strand_id
1 'polypeptide(L)'
;MCILCGQRVDDESGVTFGYIHKGLRLGNDEIVRLRSTDMKNLLRHKKLYLVLDLDHTLLNSTQLNHLTSEEEYLKAQSDLLQDVSKGSLFMLEFMHMMTKLRPSVRTFLKEASEMFEMYIYTMGDRPYALEMAKLLDPEKEYFSGRVISRDDGTQKHQKGLDVVLGQESAVVILDDTENAWTKHKDNLILMERYHFFASSCHQFGFNCKSLSQLKSNESETEGALASVLKVLQQVHHIFFDELDSDLASRDVRQVLKTVRKEVLKDCKIVFSRVFPTKFQAENHLLWKMAEPLGATCSTETDSSVTHVISTDAGTEKSRWAVKEDKFLVHPRWIEAVNFFWQKPSEENFPVSQTKNQ
;
A
#
# COMPACT_ATOMS: atom_id res chain seq x y z
N MET A 1 -21.19 28.82 12.76
CA MET A 1 -22.67 28.75 12.90
C MET A 1 -23.15 27.49 12.19
N CYS A 2 -24.15 26.80 12.75
CA CYS A 2 -24.78 25.66 12.12
C CYS A 2 -25.47 26.08 10.82
N ILE A 3 -25.28 25.33 9.73
CA ILE A 3 -25.88 25.64 8.43
C ILE A 3 -27.40 25.39 8.39
N LEU A 4 -27.92 24.54 9.28
CA LEU A 4 -29.35 24.20 9.33
C LEU A 4 -30.16 25.16 10.20
N CYS A 5 -29.64 25.50 11.39
CA CYS A 5 -30.40 26.28 12.39
C CYS A 5 -29.81 27.67 12.68
N GLY A 6 -28.66 28.02 12.10
CA GLY A 6 -28.02 29.32 12.29
C GLY A 6 -27.42 29.57 13.68
N GLN A 7 -27.54 28.63 14.63
CA GLN A 7 -27.00 28.79 15.98
C GLN A 7 -25.47 28.77 15.98
N ARG A 8 -24.85 29.46 16.95
CA ARG A 8 -23.42 29.33 17.19
C ARG A 8 -23.15 27.92 17.73
N VAL A 9 -22.25 27.23 17.05
CA VAL A 9 -21.75 25.91 17.43
C VAL A 9 -20.37 26.14 18.01
N ASP A 10 -20.04 25.46 19.09
CA ASP A 10 -18.73 25.58 19.74
C ASP A 10 -17.61 25.18 18.76
N ASP A 11 -16.52 25.96 18.74
CA ASP A 11 -15.41 25.82 17.80
C ASP A 11 -14.61 24.53 18.02
N GLU A 12 -14.84 23.82 19.13
CA GLU A 12 -14.22 22.52 19.42
C GLU A 12 -15.07 21.31 19.02
N SER A 13 -16.33 21.51 18.61
CA SER A 13 -17.23 20.39 18.31
C SER A 13 -17.17 19.94 16.84
N GLY A 14 -17.20 18.61 16.63
CA GLY A 14 -17.22 17.98 15.31
C GLY A 14 -15.85 17.74 14.66
N VAL A 15 -15.87 17.02 13.54
CA VAL A 15 -14.68 16.70 12.74
C VAL A 15 -14.55 17.70 11.60
N THR A 16 -13.33 18.17 11.33
CA THR A 16 -13.06 19.14 10.26
C THR A 16 -12.92 18.44 8.92
N PHE A 17 -13.65 18.91 7.91
CA PHE A 17 -13.59 18.44 6.51
C PHE A 17 -13.08 19.57 5.61
N GLY A 18 -11.93 20.16 6.00
CA GLY A 18 -11.36 21.35 5.37
C GLY A 18 -10.91 21.12 3.93
N TYR A 19 -10.69 19.87 3.52
CA TYR A 19 -10.41 19.48 2.14
C TYR A 19 -11.62 19.60 1.21
N ILE A 20 -12.84 19.47 1.74
CA ILE A 20 -14.09 19.65 0.97
C ILE A 20 -14.40 21.15 0.83
N HIS A 21 -14.45 21.84 1.97
CA HIS A 21 -14.67 23.28 2.00
C HIS A 21 -13.98 23.89 3.23
N LYS A 22 -13.33 25.04 3.05
CA LYS A 22 -12.62 25.73 4.14
C LYS A 22 -13.59 26.03 5.29
N GLY A 23 -13.23 25.62 6.50
CA GLY A 23 -14.04 25.81 7.71
C GLY A 23 -15.24 24.87 7.86
N LEU A 24 -15.42 23.89 6.96
CA LEU A 24 -16.45 22.88 7.11
C LEU A 24 -16.15 21.96 8.30
N ARG A 25 -17.13 21.83 9.20
CA ARG A 25 -17.12 20.89 10.32
C ARG A 25 -18.43 20.14 10.35
N LEU A 26 -18.36 18.84 10.62
CA LEU A 26 -19.53 17.98 10.70
C LEU A 26 -19.61 17.36 12.10
N GLY A 27 -20.81 17.37 12.67
CA GLY A 27 -21.10 16.64 13.90
C GLY A 27 -21.14 15.12 13.63
N ASN A 28 -20.89 14.31 14.66
CA ASN A 28 -20.82 12.85 14.51
C ASN A 28 -22.12 12.25 13.94
N ASP A 29 -23.27 12.72 14.39
CA ASP A 29 -24.57 12.24 13.90
C ASP A 29 -24.76 12.52 12.39
N GLU A 30 -24.28 13.67 11.93
CA GLU A 30 -24.32 14.05 10.52
C GLU A 30 -23.34 13.23 9.68
N ILE A 31 -22.15 12.95 10.20
CA ILE A 31 -21.17 12.06 9.54
C ILE A 31 -21.76 10.66 9.38
N VAL A 32 -22.41 10.12 10.42
CA VAL A 32 -23.06 8.81 10.38
C VAL A 32 -24.20 8.80 9.35
N ARG A 33 -25.01 9.86 9.31
CA ARG A 33 -26.10 10.01 8.34
C ARG A 33 -25.59 10.07 6.89
N LEU A 34 -24.54 10.84 6.64
CA LEU A 34 -23.90 10.96 5.32
C LEU A 34 -23.31 9.62 4.88
N ARG A 35 -22.49 8.98 5.73
CA ARG A 35 -21.93 7.64 5.50
C ARG A 35 -23.00 6.63 5.10
N SER A 36 -24.10 6.58 5.83
CA SER A 36 -25.19 5.64 5.58
C SER A 36 -25.92 5.91 4.24
N THR A 37 -26.00 7.18 3.84
CA THR A 37 -26.65 7.60 2.60
C THR A 37 -25.74 7.30 1.40
N ASP A 38 -24.47 7.68 1.52
CA ASP A 38 -23.47 7.50 0.47
C ASP A 38 -23.18 6.03 0.23
N MET A 39 -23.07 5.21 1.30
CA MET A 39 -22.92 3.75 1.20
C MET A 39 -24.00 3.11 0.32
N LYS A 40 -25.28 3.47 0.50
CA LYS A 40 -26.37 2.91 -0.32
C LYS A 40 -26.22 3.29 -1.79
N ASN A 41 -25.85 4.54 -2.07
CA ASN A 41 -25.61 4.99 -3.43
C ASN A 41 -24.40 4.30 -4.05
N LEU A 42 -23.32 4.14 -3.30
CA LEU A 42 -22.08 3.52 -3.74
C LEU A 42 -22.29 2.04 -4.10
N LEU A 43 -22.97 1.29 -3.22
CA LEU A 43 -23.32 -0.12 -3.46
C LEU A 43 -24.22 -0.30 -4.68
N ARG A 44 -25.16 0.63 -4.94
CA ARG A 44 -26.01 0.60 -6.14
C ARG A 44 -25.19 0.70 -7.44
N HIS A 45 -24.08 1.43 -7.41
CA HIS A 45 -23.17 1.54 -8.56
C HIS A 45 -22.07 0.46 -8.54
N LYS A 46 -22.18 -0.55 -7.66
CA LYS A 46 -21.15 -1.56 -7.42
C LYS A 46 -19.77 -0.94 -7.18
N LYS A 47 -19.68 0.08 -6.31
CA LYS A 47 -18.39 0.67 -5.93
C LYS A 47 -18.08 0.50 -4.44
N LEU A 48 -16.79 0.56 -4.14
CA LEU A 48 -16.23 0.69 -2.78
C LEU A 48 -15.44 2.00 -2.67
N TYR A 49 -14.87 2.31 -1.51
CA TYR A 49 -13.95 3.42 -1.34
C TYR A 49 -12.50 2.92 -1.35
N LEU A 50 -11.62 3.66 -2.00
CA LEU A 50 -10.18 3.39 -2.01
C LEU A 50 -9.41 4.62 -1.54
N VAL A 51 -8.73 4.50 -0.40
CA VAL A 51 -7.86 5.53 0.14
C VAL A 51 -6.44 5.24 -0.30
N LEU A 52 -5.84 6.17 -1.02
CA LEU A 52 -4.51 6.05 -1.61
C LEU A 52 -3.54 7.00 -0.92
N ASP A 53 -2.43 6.46 -0.42
CA ASP A 53 -1.27 7.26 -0.06
C ASP A 53 -0.50 7.74 -1.31
N LEU A 54 0.36 8.75 -1.16
CA LEU A 54 1.18 9.29 -2.24
C LEU A 54 2.62 8.77 -2.20
N ASP A 55 3.38 9.20 -1.20
CA ASP A 55 4.82 9.03 -1.13
C ASP A 55 5.22 7.58 -0.88
N HIS A 56 6.06 7.03 -1.76
CA HIS A 56 6.43 5.61 -1.78
C HIS A 56 5.29 4.64 -2.11
N THR A 57 4.07 5.16 -2.29
CA THR A 57 2.90 4.39 -2.71
C THR A 57 2.65 4.56 -4.21
N LEU A 58 2.16 5.73 -4.65
CA LEU A 58 1.87 6.04 -6.05
C LEU A 58 3.00 6.78 -6.77
N LEU A 59 3.89 7.42 -6.01
CA LEU A 59 4.98 8.23 -6.53
C LEU A 59 6.14 8.27 -5.53
N ASN A 60 7.28 8.78 -5.96
CA ASN A 60 8.40 9.09 -5.09
C ASN A 60 8.93 10.48 -5.44
N SER A 61 9.26 11.28 -4.43
CA SER A 61 9.73 12.65 -4.58
C SER A 61 11.05 12.88 -3.86
N THR A 62 11.86 13.80 -4.38
CA THR A 62 13.11 14.25 -3.76
C THR A 62 13.30 15.74 -3.91
N GLN A 63 13.91 16.40 -2.93
CA GLN A 63 14.37 17.78 -3.09
C GLN A 63 15.55 17.82 -4.08
N LEU A 64 15.66 18.90 -4.85
CA LEU A 64 16.70 19.04 -5.88
C LEU A 64 18.12 19.09 -5.31
N ASN A 65 18.29 19.57 -4.07
CA ASN A 65 19.55 19.59 -3.34
C ASN A 65 19.97 18.21 -2.78
N HIS A 66 19.07 17.23 -2.78
CA HIS A 66 19.35 15.86 -2.33
C HIS A 66 19.70 14.91 -3.48
N LEU A 67 19.65 15.38 -4.73
CA LEU A 67 20.08 14.59 -5.89
C LEU A 67 21.58 14.33 -5.81
N THR A 68 21.96 13.07 -5.99
CA THR A 68 23.36 12.66 -6.07
C THR A 68 23.95 12.96 -7.44
N SER A 69 25.29 12.97 -7.56
CA SER A 69 25.96 13.13 -8.86
C SER A 69 25.61 12.01 -9.85
N GLU A 70 25.27 10.81 -9.36
CA GLU A 70 24.79 9.69 -10.19
C GLU A 70 23.37 9.93 -10.75
N GLU A 71 22.61 10.88 -10.19
CA GLU A 71 21.22 11.18 -10.54
C GLU A 71 21.05 12.49 -11.31
N GLU A 72 22.12 13.26 -11.54
CA GLU A 72 22.06 14.54 -12.26
C GLU A 72 21.50 14.40 -13.69
N TYR A 73 21.68 13.23 -14.32
CA TYR A 73 21.13 12.92 -15.64
C TYR A 73 19.60 13.06 -15.70
N LEU A 74 18.91 12.91 -14.56
CA LEU A 74 17.45 12.98 -14.47
C LEU A 74 16.93 14.38 -14.79
N LYS A 75 17.71 15.43 -14.52
CA LYS A 75 17.30 16.82 -14.87
C LYS A 75 17.10 16.97 -16.37
N ALA A 76 17.99 16.36 -17.17
CA ALA A 76 17.90 16.37 -18.62
C ALA A 76 16.80 15.44 -19.18
N GLN A 77 16.31 14.50 -18.38
CA GLN A 77 15.25 13.56 -18.75
C GLN A 77 13.88 13.92 -18.16
N SER A 78 13.77 15.06 -17.49
CA SER A 78 12.50 15.49 -16.93
C SER A 78 11.50 15.82 -18.03
N ASP A 79 10.29 15.26 -17.89
CA ASP A 79 9.17 15.52 -18.77
C ASP A 79 8.68 16.95 -18.57
N LEU A 80 8.29 17.60 -19.66
CA LEU A 80 7.68 18.92 -19.59
C LEU A 80 6.34 18.84 -18.86
N LEU A 81 6.04 19.84 -18.02
CA LEU A 81 4.74 19.93 -17.34
C LEU A 81 3.54 20.08 -18.30
N GLN A 82 3.80 20.38 -19.58
CA GLN A 82 2.78 20.40 -20.62
C GLN A 82 2.39 18.99 -21.08
N ASP A 83 3.27 18.00 -20.89
CA ASP A 83 3.08 16.59 -21.26
C ASP A 83 2.70 15.71 -20.06
N VAL A 84 2.05 16.30 -19.04
CA VAL A 84 1.65 15.61 -17.79
C VAL A 84 0.79 14.38 -18.04
N SER A 85 0.10 14.26 -19.18
CA SER A 85 -0.69 13.06 -19.51
C SER A 85 0.15 11.83 -19.85
N LYS A 86 1.40 12.01 -20.31
CA LYS A 86 2.29 10.92 -20.76
C LYS A 86 3.59 10.82 -19.96
N GLY A 87 4.04 11.93 -19.38
CA GLY A 87 5.25 11.97 -18.57
C GLY A 87 5.12 11.15 -17.29
N SER A 88 6.25 10.81 -16.71
CA SER A 88 6.36 10.13 -15.42
C SER A 88 7.40 10.74 -14.49
N LEU A 89 8.31 11.58 -14.99
CA LEU A 89 9.35 12.24 -14.20
C LEU A 89 9.24 13.76 -14.36
N PHE A 90 8.92 14.47 -13.29
CA PHE A 90 8.64 15.90 -13.35
C PHE A 90 9.54 16.69 -12.43
N MET A 91 10.13 17.77 -12.95
CA MET A 91 10.85 18.76 -12.17
C MET A 91 9.90 19.91 -11.80
N LEU A 92 9.61 20.06 -10.51
CA LEU A 92 8.73 21.10 -9.98
C LEU A 92 9.60 22.23 -9.41
N GLU A 93 10.00 23.15 -10.27
CA GLU A 93 10.94 24.23 -9.92
C GLU A 93 10.45 25.09 -8.75
N PHE A 94 9.15 25.42 -8.72
CA PHE A 94 8.54 26.24 -7.67
C PHE A 94 8.51 25.57 -6.29
N MET A 95 8.65 24.25 -6.23
CA MET A 95 8.77 23.48 -4.99
C MET A 95 10.20 23.01 -4.72
N HIS A 96 11.16 23.35 -5.60
CA HIS A 96 12.54 22.87 -5.56
C HIS A 96 12.64 21.34 -5.42
N MET A 97 11.79 20.60 -6.13
CA MET A 97 11.74 19.14 -6.05
C MET A 97 11.58 18.45 -7.40
N MET A 98 11.83 17.15 -7.41
CA MET A 98 11.56 16.26 -8.52
C MET A 98 10.67 15.11 -8.06
N THR A 99 9.69 14.74 -8.89
CA THR A 99 8.72 13.68 -8.59
C THR A 99 8.74 12.66 -9.72
N LYS A 100 8.88 11.39 -9.35
CA LYS A 100 8.70 10.23 -10.23
C LYS A 100 7.38 9.54 -9.90
N LEU A 101 6.49 9.44 -10.87
CA LEU A 101 5.31 8.60 -10.80
C LEU A 101 5.71 7.12 -10.87
N ARG A 102 5.09 6.29 -10.02
CA ARG A 102 5.33 4.85 -10.00
C ARG A 102 4.80 4.22 -11.30
N PRO A 103 5.51 3.24 -11.89
CA PRO A 103 5.03 2.51 -13.07
C PRO A 103 3.59 2.07 -12.94
N SER A 104 2.86 2.16 -14.04
CA SER A 104 1.45 1.76 -14.17
C SER A 104 0.42 2.60 -13.41
N VAL A 105 0.82 3.69 -12.74
CA VAL A 105 -0.12 4.49 -11.92
C VAL A 105 -1.33 5.00 -12.69
N ARG A 106 -1.18 5.37 -13.97
CA ARG A 106 -2.31 5.88 -14.78
C ARG A 106 -3.32 4.80 -15.09
N THR A 107 -2.84 3.63 -15.53
CA THR A 107 -3.68 2.45 -15.77
C THR A 107 -4.36 2.01 -14.48
N PHE A 108 -3.61 1.98 -13.38
CA PHE A 108 -4.13 1.70 -12.05
C PHE A 108 -5.28 2.64 -11.67
N LEU A 109 -5.09 3.96 -11.75
CA LEU A 109 -6.14 4.93 -11.39
C LEU A 109 -7.37 4.80 -12.28
N LYS A 110 -7.17 4.61 -13.58
CA LYS A 110 -8.26 4.43 -14.54
C LYS A 110 -9.09 3.20 -14.20
N GLU A 111 -8.49 2.02 -14.09
CA GLU A 111 -9.21 0.77 -13.81
C GLU A 111 -9.79 0.75 -12.39
N ALA A 112 -9.05 1.27 -11.40
CA ALA A 112 -9.56 1.40 -10.03
C ALA A 112 -10.79 2.31 -9.97
N SER A 113 -10.87 3.36 -10.80
CA SER A 113 -12.02 4.28 -10.82
C SER A 113 -13.34 3.61 -11.24
N GLU A 114 -13.28 2.49 -11.97
CA GLU A 114 -14.47 1.73 -12.37
C GLU A 114 -15.09 1.01 -11.17
N MET A 115 -14.26 0.63 -10.18
CA MET A 115 -14.64 -0.16 -9.01
C MET A 115 -14.68 0.66 -7.70
N PHE A 116 -14.01 1.81 -7.66
CA PHE A 116 -13.81 2.57 -6.41
C PHE A 116 -14.05 4.06 -6.59
N GLU A 117 -14.61 4.69 -5.56
CA GLU A 117 -14.48 6.12 -5.32
C GLU A 117 -13.18 6.40 -4.55
N MET A 118 -12.27 7.16 -5.15
CA MET A 118 -10.90 7.29 -4.65
C MET A 118 -10.67 8.56 -3.83
N TYR A 119 -9.88 8.42 -2.77
CA TYR A 119 -9.34 9.50 -1.94
C TYR A 119 -7.82 9.49 -2.02
N ILE A 120 -7.19 10.67 -2.06
CA ILE A 120 -5.79 10.82 -1.67
C ILE A 120 -5.75 11.09 -0.17
N TYR A 121 -4.88 10.41 0.56
CA TYR A 121 -4.57 10.71 1.96
C TYR A 121 -3.07 10.59 2.22
N THR A 122 -2.38 11.73 2.25
CA THR A 122 -0.92 11.82 2.46
C THR A 122 -0.56 12.49 3.80
N MET A 123 0.64 12.20 4.31
CA MET A 123 1.28 12.94 5.41
C MET A 123 2.08 14.18 4.94
N GLY A 124 2.06 14.48 3.64
CA GLY A 124 2.51 15.75 3.07
C GLY A 124 1.58 16.91 3.44
N ASP A 125 2.07 18.14 3.32
CA ASP A 125 1.23 19.33 3.50
C ASP A 125 0.25 19.52 2.34
N ARG A 126 -0.74 20.40 2.54
CA ARG A 126 -1.78 20.64 1.53
C ARG A 126 -1.24 21.15 0.19
N PRO A 127 -0.33 22.15 0.12
CA PRO A 127 0.24 22.58 -1.15
C PRO A 127 0.85 21.41 -1.92
N TYR A 128 1.65 20.58 -1.25
CA TYR A 128 2.23 19.39 -1.86
C TYR A 128 1.19 18.40 -2.37
N ALA A 129 0.20 18.05 -1.53
CA ALA A 129 -0.83 17.08 -1.89
C ALA A 129 -1.62 17.52 -3.13
N LEU A 130 -1.94 18.82 -3.23
CA LEU A 130 -2.66 19.38 -4.37
C LEU A 130 -1.82 19.36 -5.66
N GLU A 131 -0.52 19.63 -5.58
CA GLU A 131 0.35 19.56 -6.76
C GLU A 131 0.55 18.12 -7.24
N MET A 132 0.74 17.16 -6.32
CA MET A 132 0.83 15.75 -6.69
C MET A 132 -0.48 15.23 -7.30
N ALA A 133 -1.63 15.66 -6.76
CA ALA A 133 -2.93 15.32 -7.32
C ALA A 133 -3.08 15.83 -8.76
N LYS A 134 -2.55 17.00 -9.12
CA LYS A 134 -2.56 17.49 -10.51
C LYS A 134 -1.69 16.65 -11.45
N LEU A 135 -0.57 16.09 -10.97
CA LEU A 135 0.26 15.20 -11.78
C LEU A 135 -0.43 13.85 -12.05
N LEU A 136 -1.15 13.34 -11.05
CA LEU A 136 -1.86 12.07 -11.12
C LEU A 136 -3.20 12.17 -11.88
N ASP A 137 -3.94 13.26 -11.67
CA ASP A 137 -5.31 13.49 -12.14
C ASP A 137 -5.48 14.91 -12.72
N PRO A 138 -4.82 15.21 -13.87
CA PRO A 138 -4.83 16.55 -14.46
C PRO A 138 -6.23 17.01 -14.89
N GLU A 139 -7.10 16.06 -15.29
CA GLU A 139 -8.47 16.30 -15.75
C GLU A 139 -9.50 16.29 -14.61
N LYS A 140 -9.08 15.95 -13.38
CA LYS A 140 -9.89 15.88 -12.15
C LYS A 140 -11.01 14.83 -12.21
N GLU A 141 -10.76 13.73 -12.91
CA GLU A 141 -11.70 12.62 -13.11
C GLU A 141 -11.80 11.73 -11.87
N TYR A 142 -10.70 11.56 -11.13
CA TYR A 142 -10.56 10.49 -10.13
C TYR A 142 -10.85 10.96 -8.71
N PHE A 143 -10.28 12.09 -8.30
CA PHE A 143 -10.32 12.49 -6.89
C PHE A 143 -11.40 13.53 -6.60
N SER A 144 -11.81 14.34 -7.59
CA SER A 144 -12.88 15.34 -7.44
C SER A 144 -12.80 16.20 -6.16
N GLY A 145 -11.58 16.52 -5.70
CA GLY A 145 -11.35 17.29 -4.46
C GLY A 145 -11.20 16.46 -3.17
N ARG A 146 -11.31 15.13 -3.22
CA ARG A 146 -11.06 14.19 -2.12
C ARG A 146 -9.56 14.02 -1.83
N VAL A 147 -8.88 15.12 -1.52
CA VAL A 147 -7.44 15.19 -1.25
C VAL A 147 -7.20 15.60 0.20
N ILE A 148 -6.90 14.62 1.05
CA ILE A 148 -6.66 14.78 2.49
C ILE A 148 -5.15 14.91 2.70
N SER A 149 -4.71 16.02 3.30
CA SER A 149 -3.30 16.23 3.65
C SER A 149 -3.06 16.01 5.15
N ARG A 150 -1.80 16.12 5.59
CA ARG A 150 -1.45 16.12 7.02
C ARG A 150 -2.22 17.18 7.81
N ASP A 151 -2.57 18.29 7.17
CA ASP A 151 -3.23 19.42 7.81
C ASP A 151 -4.72 19.13 8.12
N ASP A 152 -5.29 18.10 7.50
CA ASP A 152 -6.66 17.63 7.75
C ASP A 152 -6.74 16.54 8.83
N GLY A 153 -5.61 15.93 9.21
CA GLY A 153 -5.57 14.81 10.15
C GLY A 153 -5.98 15.22 11.56
N THR A 154 -6.74 14.35 12.24
CA THR A 154 -7.16 14.56 13.63
C THR A 154 -6.13 14.08 14.66
N GLN A 155 -5.19 13.24 14.25
CA GLN A 155 -4.15 12.69 15.10
C GLN A 155 -2.76 12.96 14.52
N LYS A 156 -1.84 13.41 15.37
CA LYS A 156 -0.47 13.71 14.95
C LYS A 156 0.23 12.41 14.56
N HIS A 157 0.86 12.39 13.39
CA HIS A 157 1.60 11.24 12.86
C HIS A 157 0.77 9.96 12.63
N GLN A 158 -0.56 10.06 12.60
CA GLN A 158 -1.45 8.93 12.31
C GLN A 158 -2.55 9.34 11.33
N LYS A 159 -2.96 8.40 10.50
CA LYS A 159 -4.10 8.52 9.59
C LYS A 159 -5.31 7.83 10.21
N GLY A 160 -6.48 8.42 10.03
CA GLY A 160 -7.74 7.92 10.57
C GLY A 160 -8.85 8.00 9.54
N LEU A 161 -9.75 7.01 9.52
CA LEU A 161 -10.92 7.04 8.63
C LEU A 161 -12.02 8.00 9.12
N ASP A 162 -11.84 8.68 10.24
CA ASP A 162 -12.75 9.69 10.79
C ASP A 162 -12.92 10.91 9.86
N VAL A 163 -11.92 11.22 9.04
CA VAL A 163 -11.97 12.30 8.03
C VAL A 163 -12.40 11.81 6.64
N VAL A 164 -12.70 10.52 6.48
CA VAL A 164 -13.22 9.92 5.24
C VAL A 164 -14.73 9.74 5.36
N LEU A 165 -15.49 10.20 4.35
CA LEU A 165 -16.96 10.10 4.35
C LEU A 165 -17.48 8.70 3.99
N GLY A 166 -16.59 7.78 3.64
CA GLY A 166 -16.92 6.37 3.45
C GLY A 166 -17.14 5.61 4.75
N GLN A 167 -18.06 4.66 4.74
CA GLN A 167 -18.24 3.72 5.84
C GLN A 167 -17.08 2.70 5.84
N GLU A 168 -16.45 2.49 7.00
CA GLU A 168 -15.24 1.67 7.13
C GLU A 168 -15.37 0.25 6.57
N SER A 169 -16.57 -0.35 6.63
CA SER A 169 -16.84 -1.68 6.05
C SER A 169 -16.80 -1.73 4.52
N ALA A 170 -16.68 -0.58 3.85
CA ALA A 170 -16.51 -0.46 2.39
C ALA A 170 -15.26 0.33 2.00
N VAL A 171 -14.34 0.60 2.93
CA VAL A 171 -13.09 1.32 2.65
C VAL A 171 -11.92 0.34 2.56
N VAL A 172 -11.20 0.38 1.44
CA VAL A 172 -9.88 -0.26 1.27
C VAL A 172 -8.81 0.83 1.31
N ILE A 173 -7.69 0.54 1.96
CA ILE A 173 -6.55 1.46 2.09
C ILE A 173 -5.35 0.85 1.37
N LEU A 174 -4.66 1.64 0.55
CA LEU A 174 -3.38 1.29 -0.06
C LEU A 174 -2.31 2.27 0.43
N ASP A 175 -1.34 1.77 1.19
CA ASP A 175 -0.30 2.56 1.84
C ASP A 175 0.95 1.72 2.06
N ASP A 176 2.13 2.34 2.00
CA ASP A 176 3.42 1.70 2.25
C ASP A 176 3.75 1.59 3.76
N THR A 177 2.98 2.25 4.62
CA THR A 177 3.30 2.47 6.02
C THR A 177 2.19 1.99 6.95
N GLU A 178 2.29 0.74 7.43
CA GLU A 178 1.31 0.15 8.37
C GLU A 178 1.12 0.99 9.65
N ASN A 179 2.19 1.55 10.20
CA ASN A 179 2.14 2.31 11.45
C ASN A 179 1.37 3.64 11.32
N ALA A 180 1.11 4.13 10.11
CA ALA A 180 0.22 5.28 9.91
C ALA A 180 -1.24 4.91 10.24
N TRP A 181 -1.62 3.64 10.13
CA TRP A 181 -3.00 3.14 10.20
C TRP A 181 -3.25 2.24 11.41
N THR A 182 -2.73 2.58 12.59
CA THR A 182 -2.78 1.73 13.79
C THR A 182 -4.18 1.23 14.17
N LYS A 183 -5.23 2.02 13.89
CA LYS A 183 -6.64 1.69 14.18
C LYS A 183 -7.38 1.00 13.04
N HIS A 184 -6.83 1.01 11.83
CA HIS A 184 -7.51 0.58 10.59
C HIS A 184 -6.69 -0.44 9.80
N LYS A 185 -5.84 -1.22 10.49
CA LYS A 185 -4.96 -2.23 9.86
C LYS A 185 -5.74 -3.29 9.07
N ASP A 186 -6.96 -3.61 9.49
CA ASP A 186 -7.83 -4.57 8.81
C ASP A 186 -8.33 -4.08 7.44
N ASN A 187 -8.26 -2.78 7.16
CA ASN A 187 -8.60 -2.18 5.87
C ASN A 187 -7.39 -2.03 4.95
N LEU A 188 -6.18 -2.25 5.47
CA LEU A 188 -4.93 -1.91 4.80
C LEU A 188 -4.40 -3.07 3.94
N ILE A 189 -4.16 -2.76 2.66
CA ILE A 189 -3.24 -3.48 1.81
C ILE A 189 -1.88 -2.77 1.91
N LEU A 190 -0.95 -3.40 2.62
CA LEU A 190 0.41 -2.88 2.78
C LEU A 190 1.20 -3.13 1.49
N MET A 191 1.71 -2.08 0.86
CA MET A 191 2.47 -2.18 -0.38
C MET A 191 3.98 -2.00 -0.15
N GLU A 192 4.80 -2.58 -1.04
CA GLU A 192 6.23 -2.32 -1.06
C GLU A 192 6.51 -0.84 -1.39
N ARG A 193 7.46 -0.24 -0.67
CA ARG A 193 7.89 1.13 -0.89
C ARG A 193 8.53 1.35 -2.24
N TYR A 194 8.08 2.38 -2.95
CA TYR A 194 8.71 2.84 -4.17
C TYR A 194 9.93 3.72 -3.87
N HIS A 195 11.12 3.17 -4.08
CA HIS A 195 12.40 3.84 -3.86
C HIS A 195 13.08 4.21 -5.19
N PHE A 196 12.53 5.20 -5.87
CA PHE A 196 13.11 5.66 -7.13
C PHE A 196 14.39 6.48 -6.92
N PHE A 197 14.35 7.48 -6.03
CA PHE A 197 15.47 8.35 -5.73
C PHE A 197 16.37 7.82 -4.61
N ALA A 198 17.68 8.06 -4.70
CA ALA A 198 18.66 7.65 -3.69
C ALA A 198 18.39 8.26 -2.31
N SER A 199 17.90 9.50 -2.28
CA SER A 199 17.51 10.19 -1.04
C SER A 199 16.46 9.42 -0.25
N SER A 200 15.53 8.74 -0.93
CA SER A 200 14.55 7.88 -0.29
C SER A 200 15.19 6.66 0.37
N CYS A 201 16.12 5.97 -0.30
CA CYS A 201 16.84 4.84 0.32
C CYS A 201 17.56 5.29 1.59
N HIS A 202 18.25 6.43 1.55
CA HIS A 202 18.97 6.98 2.71
C HIS A 202 18.04 7.35 3.87
N GLN A 203 16.88 7.94 3.60
CA GLN A 203 15.88 8.30 4.62
C GLN A 203 15.43 7.10 5.44
N PHE A 204 15.33 5.93 4.81
CA PHE A 204 14.92 4.68 5.47
C PHE A 204 16.11 3.81 5.90
N GLY A 205 17.35 4.30 5.78
CA GLY A 205 18.55 3.60 6.22
C GLY A 205 18.95 2.40 5.36
N PHE A 206 18.51 2.37 4.10
CA PHE A 206 18.89 1.31 3.17
C PHE A 206 20.26 1.57 2.54
N ASN A 207 21.13 0.57 2.56
CA ASN A 207 22.49 0.60 1.98
C ASN A 207 22.53 0.09 0.52
N CYS A 208 21.40 0.06 -0.18
CA CYS A 208 21.31 -0.39 -1.56
C CYS A 208 21.19 0.78 -2.54
N LYS A 209 21.55 0.54 -3.80
CA LYS A 209 21.30 1.49 -4.88
C LYS A 209 19.80 1.62 -5.15
N SER A 210 19.34 2.86 -5.29
CA SER A 210 17.97 3.17 -5.72
C SER A 210 17.73 2.82 -7.19
N LEU A 211 16.47 2.84 -7.64
CA LEU A 211 16.12 2.53 -9.03
C LEU A 211 16.76 3.52 -10.02
N SER A 212 16.85 4.81 -9.66
CA SER A 212 17.53 5.83 -10.47
C SER A 212 19.01 5.51 -10.66
N GLN A 213 19.72 5.16 -9.58
CA GLN A 213 21.13 4.79 -9.62
C GLN A 213 21.39 3.49 -10.41
N LEU A 214 20.42 2.59 -10.40
CA LEU A 214 20.43 1.37 -11.22
C LEU A 214 19.98 1.60 -12.67
N LYS A 215 19.48 2.80 -12.99
CA LYS A 215 18.89 3.15 -14.29
C LYS A 215 17.80 2.17 -14.71
N SER A 216 17.01 1.70 -13.75
CA SER A 216 15.92 0.76 -13.92
C SER A 216 14.62 1.30 -13.33
N ASN A 217 13.54 0.53 -13.48
CA ASN A 217 12.27 0.83 -12.84
C ASN A 217 11.49 -0.48 -12.60
N GLU A 218 10.37 -0.39 -11.87
CA GLU A 218 9.44 -1.52 -11.75
C GLU A 218 8.82 -1.88 -13.12
N SER A 219 8.39 -3.13 -13.26
CA SER A 219 7.69 -3.62 -14.46
C SER A 219 6.32 -2.97 -14.60
N GLU A 220 5.94 -2.62 -15.84
CA GLU A 220 4.60 -2.07 -16.13
C GLU A 220 3.48 -3.13 -16.06
N THR A 221 3.83 -4.42 -16.09
CA THR A 221 2.84 -5.52 -16.10
C THR A 221 2.89 -6.38 -14.84
N GLU A 222 4.03 -6.36 -14.14
CA GLU A 222 4.31 -7.19 -12.98
C GLU A 222 4.81 -6.38 -11.78
N GLY A 223 4.84 -5.05 -11.89
CA GLY A 223 5.18 -4.16 -10.77
C GLY A 223 4.13 -4.15 -9.67
N ALA A 224 4.39 -3.37 -8.62
CA ALA A 224 3.53 -3.35 -7.44
C ALA A 224 2.11 -2.86 -7.73
N LEU A 225 1.97 -1.77 -8.50
CA LEU A 225 0.64 -1.24 -8.85
C LEU A 225 -0.16 -2.19 -9.76
N ALA A 226 0.50 -2.85 -10.71
CA ALA A 226 -0.14 -3.85 -11.55
C ALA A 226 -0.60 -5.08 -10.74
N SER A 227 0.21 -5.50 -9.76
CA SER A 227 -0.11 -6.64 -8.90
C SER A 227 -1.26 -6.32 -7.94
N VAL A 228 -1.23 -5.17 -7.28
CA VAL A 228 -2.29 -4.79 -6.33
C VAL A 228 -3.61 -4.46 -7.03
N LEU A 229 -3.58 -4.01 -8.28
CA LEU A 229 -4.80 -3.85 -9.07
C LEU A 229 -5.56 -5.16 -9.22
N LYS A 230 -4.86 -6.27 -9.50
CA LYS A 230 -5.47 -7.61 -9.57
C LYS A 230 -6.09 -8.02 -8.23
N VAL A 231 -5.43 -7.68 -7.12
CA VAL A 231 -5.97 -7.91 -5.77
C VAL A 231 -7.24 -7.09 -5.54
N LEU A 232 -7.25 -5.82 -5.92
CA LEU A 232 -8.44 -4.96 -5.79
C LEU A 232 -9.60 -5.47 -6.66
N GLN A 233 -9.33 -5.94 -7.87
CA GLN A 233 -10.32 -6.57 -8.75
C GLN A 233 -10.90 -7.83 -8.10
N GLN A 234 -10.06 -8.68 -7.50
CA GLN A 234 -10.51 -9.87 -6.79
C GLN A 234 -11.35 -9.53 -5.55
N VAL A 235 -10.91 -8.56 -4.74
CA VAL A 235 -11.64 -8.09 -3.56
C VAL A 235 -13.01 -7.55 -3.97
N HIS A 236 -13.06 -6.75 -5.04
CA HIS A 236 -14.31 -6.21 -5.57
C HIS A 236 -15.26 -7.32 -6.04
N HIS A 237 -14.76 -8.28 -6.82
CA HIS A 237 -15.54 -9.41 -7.31
C HIS A 237 -16.12 -10.23 -6.17
N ILE A 238 -15.31 -10.62 -5.18
CA ILE A 238 -15.80 -11.38 -4.01
C ILE A 238 -16.83 -10.55 -3.23
N PHE A 239 -16.56 -9.26 -3.02
CA PHE A 239 -17.44 -8.39 -2.26
C PHE A 239 -18.81 -8.22 -2.90
N PHE A 240 -18.93 -8.17 -4.24
CA PHE A 240 -20.21 -7.94 -4.92
C PHE A 240 -20.88 -9.21 -5.46
N ASP A 241 -20.11 -10.17 -5.96
CA ASP A 241 -20.65 -11.24 -6.80
C ASP A 241 -20.59 -12.63 -6.14
N GLU A 242 -19.65 -12.91 -5.22
CA GLU A 242 -19.50 -14.26 -4.63
C GLU A 242 -20.19 -14.47 -3.28
N LEU A 243 -20.38 -13.40 -2.49
CA LEU A 243 -21.03 -13.54 -1.18
C LEU A 243 -22.56 -13.65 -1.34
N ASP A 244 -23.20 -14.54 -0.57
CA ASP A 244 -24.66 -14.72 -0.58
C ASP A 244 -25.40 -13.76 0.37
N SER A 245 -24.69 -13.05 1.25
CA SER A 245 -25.29 -12.15 2.25
C SER A 245 -25.75 -10.82 1.64
N ASP A 246 -26.65 -10.11 2.32
CA ASP A 246 -27.09 -8.78 1.88
C ASP A 246 -25.92 -7.80 1.76
N LEU A 247 -25.87 -7.02 0.67
CA LEU A 247 -24.76 -6.09 0.37
C LEU A 247 -24.51 -5.10 1.51
N ALA A 248 -25.56 -4.62 2.18
CA ALA A 248 -25.41 -3.66 3.28
C ALA A 248 -24.79 -4.27 4.55
N SER A 249 -24.78 -5.59 4.66
CA SER A 249 -24.19 -6.33 5.78
C SER A 249 -22.75 -6.78 5.52
N ARG A 250 -22.24 -6.64 4.29
CA ARG A 250 -20.89 -7.08 3.90
C ARG A 250 -19.83 -6.13 4.46
N ASP A 251 -18.67 -6.71 4.75
CA ASP A 251 -17.52 -6.00 5.29
C ASP A 251 -16.25 -6.36 4.51
N VAL A 252 -15.69 -5.38 3.82
CA VAL A 252 -14.50 -5.53 2.98
C VAL A 252 -13.30 -6.04 3.77
N ARG A 253 -13.23 -5.76 5.08
CA ARG A 253 -12.17 -6.27 5.96
C ARG A 253 -12.18 -7.79 6.05
N GLN A 254 -13.36 -8.41 6.01
CA GLN A 254 -13.49 -9.87 5.99
C GLN A 254 -13.08 -10.44 4.63
N VAL A 255 -13.45 -9.74 3.54
CA VAL A 255 -13.03 -10.11 2.18
C VAL A 255 -11.51 -10.05 2.04
N LEU A 256 -10.87 -8.97 2.50
CA LEU A 256 -9.42 -8.82 2.52
C LEU A 256 -8.75 -9.96 3.30
N LYS A 257 -9.29 -10.33 4.47
CA LYS A 257 -8.79 -11.48 5.25
C LYS A 257 -8.91 -12.80 4.48
N THR A 258 -10.00 -13.02 3.76
CA THR A 258 -10.19 -14.22 2.93
C THR A 258 -9.20 -14.24 1.76
N VAL A 259 -9.10 -13.15 0.98
CA VAL A 259 -8.15 -13.06 -0.14
C VAL A 259 -6.72 -13.30 0.34
N ARG A 260 -6.34 -12.68 1.46
CA ARG A 260 -4.99 -12.84 2.03
C ARG A 260 -4.71 -14.28 2.42
N LYS A 261 -5.67 -14.98 3.06
CA LYS A 261 -5.52 -16.39 3.48
C LYS A 261 -5.39 -17.39 2.33
N GLU A 262 -5.87 -17.06 1.14
CA GLU A 262 -5.76 -17.98 0.01
C GLU A 262 -4.36 -17.93 -0.65
N VAL A 263 -3.54 -16.90 -0.36
CA VAL A 263 -2.24 -16.68 -1.04
C VAL A 263 -1.24 -17.81 -0.79
N LEU A 264 -1.09 -18.24 0.45
CA LEU A 264 -0.19 -19.32 0.88
C LEU A 264 -0.95 -20.52 1.45
N LYS A 265 -2.21 -20.69 1.03
CA LYS A 265 -2.98 -21.88 1.38
C LYS A 265 -2.21 -23.14 1.00
N ASP A 266 -2.30 -24.15 1.86
CA ASP A 266 -1.57 -25.43 1.75
C ASP A 266 -0.04 -25.33 1.82
N CYS A 267 0.53 -24.15 2.11
CA CYS A 267 1.96 -24.01 2.36
C CYS A 267 2.27 -24.26 3.84
N LYS A 268 3.10 -25.27 4.13
CA LYS A 268 3.68 -25.47 5.46
C LYS A 268 5.14 -25.02 5.47
N ILE A 269 5.43 -24.03 6.30
CA ILE A 269 6.68 -23.28 6.28
C ILE A 269 7.50 -23.57 7.54
N VAL A 270 8.79 -23.84 7.36
CA VAL A 270 9.76 -23.93 8.45
C VAL A 270 10.89 -22.92 8.25
N PHE A 271 11.33 -22.30 9.33
CA PHE A 271 12.43 -21.35 9.31
C PHE A 271 13.75 -22.00 9.77
N SER A 272 14.85 -21.61 9.13
CA SER A 272 16.22 -22.02 9.47
C SER A 272 17.17 -20.82 9.52
N ARG A 273 17.86 -20.62 10.66
CA ARG A 273 18.78 -19.48 10.91
C ARG A 273 18.19 -18.08 10.69
N VAL A 274 16.86 -17.97 10.65
CA VAL A 274 16.16 -16.67 10.54
C VAL A 274 16.09 -15.95 11.89
N PHE A 275 15.98 -16.69 12.99
CA PHE A 275 15.95 -16.14 14.35
C PHE A 275 16.73 -17.03 15.34
N PRO A 276 17.20 -16.49 16.47
CA PRO A 276 17.96 -17.24 17.47
C PRO A 276 17.17 -18.43 18.03
N THR A 277 17.83 -19.53 18.37
CA THR A 277 17.17 -20.76 18.85
C THR A 277 16.34 -20.57 20.14
N LYS A 278 16.71 -19.59 20.98
CA LYS A 278 15.98 -19.26 22.22
C LYS A 278 14.85 -18.24 22.03
N PHE A 279 14.64 -17.77 20.80
CA PHE A 279 13.61 -16.82 20.47
C PHE A 279 12.27 -17.54 20.22
N GLN A 280 11.16 -16.98 20.68
CA GLN A 280 9.83 -17.51 20.37
C GLN A 280 9.51 -17.26 18.89
N ALA A 281 9.59 -18.32 18.07
CA ALA A 281 9.45 -18.26 16.61
C ALA A 281 8.20 -17.50 16.14
N GLU A 282 7.06 -17.74 16.81
CA GLU A 282 5.76 -17.11 16.54
C GLU A 282 5.77 -15.58 16.67
N ASN A 283 6.72 -15.04 17.45
CA ASN A 283 6.87 -13.60 17.60
C ASN A 283 7.71 -12.95 16.50
N HIS A 284 8.32 -13.74 15.63
CA HIS A 284 9.18 -13.23 14.56
C HIS A 284 8.35 -12.57 13.45
N LEU A 285 8.89 -11.50 12.85
CA LEU A 285 8.19 -10.72 11.82
C LEU A 285 7.73 -11.60 10.64
N LEU A 286 8.63 -12.43 10.09
CA LEU A 286 8.30 -13.30 8.96
C LEU A 286 7.24 -14.37 9.29
N TRP A 287 7.19 -14.83 10.55
CA TRP A 287 6.15 -15.74 11.00
C TRP A 287 4.79 -15.04 11.00
N LYS A 288 4.76 -13.84 11.59
CA LYS A 288 3.57 -12.97 11.64
C LYS A 288 3.11 -12.47 10.26
N MET A 289 3.98 -12.47 9.26
CA MET A 289 3.61 -12.22 7.86
C MET A 289 2.98 -13.45 7.21
N ALA A 290 3.56 -14.63 7.42
CA ALA A 290 3.17 -15.87 6.74
C ALA A 290 1.80 -16.41 7.18
N GLU A 291 1.47 -16.38 8.48
CA GLU A 291 0.20 -16.96 8.98
C GLU A 291 -1.05 -16.23 8.44
N PRO A 292 -1.13 -14.87 8.45
CA PRO A 292 -2.26 -14.18 7.82
C PRO A 292 -2.40 -14.43 6.32
N LEU A 293 -1.31 -14.83 5.65
CA LEU A 293 -1.31 -15.23 4.24
C LEU A 293 -1.82 -16.66 4.00
N GLY A 294 -2.17 -17.40 5.07
CA GLY A 294 -2.71 -18.76 4.98
C GLY A 294 -1.69 -19.89 5.15
N ALA A 295 -0.41 -19.55 5.38
CA ALA A 295 0.61 -20.57 5.62
C ALA A 295 0.47 -21.19 7.02
N THR A 296 0.78 -22.48 7.13
CA THR A 296 0.98 -23.16 8.42
C THR A 296 2.45 -23.12 8.79
N CYS A 297 2.82 -22.35 9.80
CA CYS A 297 4.21 -22.28 10.25
C CYS A 297 4.53 -23.38 11.26
N SER A 298 5.73 -23.96 11.19
CA SER A 298 6.22 -25.00 12.09
C SER A 298 7.68 -24.75 12.48
N THR A 299 8.05 -25.18 13.68
CA THR A 299 9.45 -25.17 14.14
C THR A 299 10.21 -26.40 13.72
N GLU A 300 9.52 -27.51 13.44
CA GLU A 300 10.09 -28.81 13.08
C GLU A 300 9.75 -29.20 11.65
N THR A 301 10.66 -29.97 11.04
CA THR A 301 10.51 -30.52 9.68
C THR A 301 9.81 -31.87 9.74
N ASP A 302 8.77 -32.04 8.92
CA ASP A 302 8.10 -33.31 8.68
C ASP A 302 7.70 -33.44 7.20
N SER A 303 7.11 -34.56 6.81
CA SER A 303 6.76 -34.83 5.40
C SER A 303 5.77 -33.83 4.80
N SER A 304 4.97 -33.14 5.62
CA SER A 304 3.99 -32.15 5.19
C SER A 304 4.58 -30.76 4.93
N VAL A 305 5.83 -30.51 5.33
CA VAL A 305 6.52 -29.25 5.04
C VAL A 305 6.72 -29.10 3.53
N THR A 306 6.40 -27.91 3.02
CA THR A 306 6.56 -27.56 1.60
C THR A 306 7.71 -26.59 1.38
N HIS A 307 7.97 -25.68 2.33
CA HIS A 307 9.02 -24.66 2.20
C HIS A 307 9.92 -24.59 3.43
N VAL A 308 11.22 -24.44 3.19
CA VAL A 308 12.21 -24.06 4.18
C VAL A 308 12.74 -22.66 3.84
N ILE A 309 12.53 -21.73 4.76
CA ILE A 309 13.00 -20.35 4.65
C ILE A 309 14.35 -20.24 5.35
N SER A 310 15.38 -19.89 4.60
CA SER A 310 16.74 -19.82 5.13
C SER A 310 17.59 -18.76 4.42
N THR A 311 18.54 -18.20 5.16
CA THR A 311 19.63 -17.39 4.58
C THR A 311 20.86 -18.23 4.25
N ASP A 312 20.87 -19.50 4.64
CA ASP A 312 22.01 -20.40 4.53
C ASP A 312 21.58 -21.79 4.04
N ALA A 313 22.21 -22.27 2.97
CA ALA A 313 21.95 -23.59 2.38
C ALA A 313 22.61 -24.76 3.16
N GLY A 314 23.57 -24.50 4.04
CA GLY A 314 24.34 -25.52 4.77
C GLY A 314 23.67 -26.05 6.04
N THR A 315 22.54 -25.48 6.46
CA THR A 315 21.84 -25.91 7.67
C THR A 315 21.25 -27.31 7.53
N GLU A 316 21.02 -28.00 8.65
CA GLU A 316 20.35 -29.31 8.64
C GLU A 316 18.99 -29.27 7.94
N LYS A 317 18.16 -28.27 8.25
CA LYS A 317 16.85 -28.07 7.62
C LYS A 317 16.95 -27.74 6.13
N SER A 318 17.96 -26.97 5.72
CA SER A 318 18.19 -26.65 4.31
C SER A 318 18.61 -27.88 3.52
N ARG A 319 19.53 -28.69 4.07
CA ARG A 319 19.96 -29.95 3.45
C ARG A 319 18.83 -30.96 3.41
N TRP A 320 17.99 -31.00 4.45
CA TRP A 320 16.76 -31.80 4.47
C TRP A 320 15.81 -31.39 3.35
N ALA A 321 15.57 -30.08 3.16
CA ALA A 321 14.69 -29.59 2.10
C ALA A 321 15.15 -30.06 0.71
N VAL A 322 16.45 -29.90 0.41
CA VAL A 322 17.02 -30.35 -0.87
C VAL A 322 16.94 -31.86 -1.04
N LYS A 323 17.17 -32.63 0.03
CA LYS A 323 17.12 -34.09 0.00
C LYS A 323 15.70 -34.62 -0.25
N GLU A 324 14.70 -33.99 0.37
CA GLU A 324 13.29 -34.39 0.31
C GLU A 324 12.49 -33.64 -0.77
N ASP A 325 13.19 -32.98 -1.71
CA ASP A 325 12.62 -32.23 -2.84
C ASP A 325 11.59 -31.17 -2.41
N LYS A 326 11.93 -30.40 -1.37
CA LYS A 326 11.15 -29.27 -0.85
C LYS A 326 11.78 -27.94 -1.28
N PHE A 327 10.98 -26.88 -1.32
CA PHE A 327 11.46 -25.56 -1.70
C PHE A 327 12.37 -24.98 -0.62
N LEU A 328 13.60 -24.60 -1.01
CA LEU A 328 14.54 -23.85 -0.17
C LEU A 328 14.64 -22.43 -0.69
N VAL A 329 14.04 -21.47 0.02
CA VAL A 329 13.92 -20.08 -0.44
C VAL A 329 14.42 -19.07 0.58
N HIS A 330 14.90 -17.93 0.06
CA HIS A 330 15.36 -16.81 0.87
C HIS A 330 14.18 -16.11 1.58
N PRO A 331 14.34 -15.54 2.79
CA PRO A 331 13.32 -14.75 3.50
C PRO A 331 12.55 -13.72 2.66
N ARG A 332 13.22 -13.13 1.67
CA ARG A 332 12.65 -12.17 0.71
C ARG A 332 11.45 -12.73 -0.08
N TRP A 333 11.31 -14.05 -0.18
CA TRP A 333 10.14 -14.68 -0.78
C TRP A 333 8.88 -14.38 0.03
N ILE A 334 8.91 -14.53 1.37
CA ILE A 334 7.77 -14.19 2.24
C ILE A 334 7.46 -12.69 2.17
N GLU A 335 8.49 -11.85 2.15
CA GLU A 335 8.33 -10.39 2.03
C GLU A 335 7.62 -10.03 0.72
N ALA A 336 8.07 -10.61 -0.41
CA ALA A 336 7.43 -10.42 -1.70
C ALA A 336 5.96 -10.90 -1.69
N VAL A 337 5.69 -12.10 -1.17
CA VAL A 337 4.31 -12.60 -1.04
C VAL A 337 3.45 -11.63 -0.23
N ASN A 338 3.98 -11.10 0.87
CA ASN A 338 3.26 -10.18 1.75
C ASN A 338 2.91 -8.85 1.06
N PHE A 339 3.76 -8.34 0.16
CA PHE A 339 3.50 -7.09 -0.56
C PHE A 339 2.64 -7.27 -1.82
N PHE A 340 2.82 -8.36 -2.56
CA PHE A 340 2.11 -8.57 -3.83
C PHE A 340 0.81 -9.37 -3.69
N TRP A 341 0.59 -10.03 -2.55
CA TRP A 341 -0.54 -10.95 -2.29
C TRP A 341 -0.68 -12.02 -3.38
N GLN A 342 0.48 -12.47 -3.87
CA GLN A 342 0.60 -13.50 -4.88
C GLN A 342 1.76 -14.39 -4.46
N LYS A 343 1.71 -15.68 -4.84
CA LYS A 343 2.81 -16.61 -4.61
C LYS A 343 3.79 -16.51 -5.78
N PRO A 344 4.94 -15.79 -5.66
CA PRO A 344 5.89 -15.71 -6.74
C PRO A 344 6.66 -17.04 -6.86
N SER A 345 7.23 -17.29 -8.04
CA SER A 345 8.08 -18.46 -8.26
C SER A 345 9.21 -18.52 -7.23
N GLU A 346 9.33 -19.66 -6.56
CA GLU A 346 10.34 -19.96 -5.56
C GLU A 346 11.77 -19.82 -6.15
N GLU A 347 11.94 -20.08 -7.44
CA GLU A 347 13.21 -20.00 -8.17
C GLU A 347 13.80 -18.58 -8.20
N ASN A 348 12.96 -17.55 -8.08
CA ASN A 348 13.39 -16.15 -8.04
C ASN A 348 14.06 -15.77 -6.72
N PHE A 349 14.02 -16.65 -5.72
CA PHE A 349 14.50 -16.38 -4.36
C PHE A 349 15.47 -17.47 -3.87
N PRO A 350 16.55 -17.76 -4.62
CA PRO A 350 17.48 -18.84 -4.27
C PRO A 350 18.25 -18.50 -3.00
N VAL A 351 18.59 -19.53 -2.21
CA VAL A 351 19.48 -19.41 -1.05
C VAL A 351 20.91 -19.65 -1.51
N SER A 352 21.75 -18.61 -1.41
CA SER A 352 23.17 -18.70 -1.74
C SER A 352 23.87 -19.75 -0.87
N GLN A 353 24.70 -20.60 -1.48
CA GLN A 353 25.67 -21.37 -0.72
C GLN A 353 26.74 -20.40 -0.21
N THR A 354 26.88 -20.26 1.11
CA THR A 354 28.03 -19.61 1.72
C THR A 354 29.27 -20.37 1.25
N LYS A 355 30.05 -19.76 0.36
CA LYS A 355 31.42 -20.21 0.10
C LYS A 355 32.14 -20.12 1.44
N ASN A 356 32.53 -21.27 1.99
CA ASN A 356 33.40 -21.34 3.16
C ASN A 356 34.57 -20.36 2.96
N GLN A 357 34.68 -19.35 3.81
CA GLN A 357 35.94 -18.67 4.08
C GLN A 357 36.72 -19.47 5.12
#